data_AF-A0A354ZJU5-F1
#
_entry.id   AF-A0A354ZJU5-F1
#
_cell.length_a   1.000
_cell.length_b   1.000
_cell.length_c   1.000
_cell.angle_alpha   90.00
_cell.angle_beta   90.00
_cell.angle_gamma   90.00
#
_symmetry.space_group_name_H-M   'P 1'
#
loop_
_entity.id
_entity.type
_entity.pdbx_description
1 polymer ?
#
loop_
_entity_poly.entity_id
_entity_poly.type
_entity_poly.pdbx_seq_one_letter_code
_entity_poly.pdbx_strand_id
1 'polypeptide(L)'
;EKGIILAMDPKTGEVLAMAMRPTFNPNDYGRYPSSLRRNIAVCDMLEPGSTFKVVTSAAALEEGVVTPTTGFYDAGHIKVEDR
;
A
#
# COMPACT_ATOMS: atom_id res chain seq x y z
N GLU A 1 0.73 4.12 -18.05
CA GLU A 1 1.12 3.63 -16.71
C GLU A 1 0.44 4.47 -15.64
N LYS A 2 -0.03 3.84 -14.55
CA LYS A 2 -0.61 4.52 -13.39
C LYS A 2 0.43 4.60 -12.26
N GLY A 3 0.42 5.67 -11.49
CA GLY A 3 1.28 5.84 -10.32
C GLY A 3 0.64 6.75 -9.29
N ILE A 4 0.87 6.47 -8.02
CA ILE A 4 0.32 7.21 -6.88
C ILE A 4 1.47 7.46 -5.89
N ILE A 5 1.52 8.66 -5.31
CA ILE A 5 2.40 9.00 -4.20
C ILE A 5 1.55 9.72 -3.14
N LEU A 6 1.70 9.31 -1.89
CA LEU A 6 1.04 9.89 -0.72
C LEU A 6 2.11 10.18 0.34
N ALA A 7 2.15 11.42 0.83
CA ALA A 7 2.98 11.82 1.95
C ALA A 7 2.09 12.26 3.11
N MET A 8 2.35 11.73 4.31
CA MET A 8 1.57 11.99 5.51
C MET A 8 2.47 12.30 6.70
N ASP A 9 1.99 13.13 7.62
CA ASP A 9 2.57 13.24 8.96
C ASP A 9 2.21 11.96 9.75
N PRO A 10 3.18 11.17 10.24
CA PRO A 10 2.91 9.91 10.92
C PRO A 10 2.32 10.07 12.33
N LYS A 11 2.42 11.25 12.94
CA LYS A 11 1.88 11.53 14.28
C LYS A 11 0.43 11.99 14.21
N THR A 12 0.09 12.84 13.23
CA THR A 12 -1.25 13.43 13.11
C THR A 12 -2.13 12.74 12.07
N GLY A 13 -1.52 12.05 11.11
CA GLY A 13 -2.22 11.49 9.95
C GLY A 13 -2.58 12.54 8.89
N GLU A 14 -2.09 13.77 9.00
CA GLU A 14 -2.35 14.81 8.00
C GLU A 14 -1.73 14.46 6.66
N VAL A 15 -2.50 14.65 5.58
CA VAL A 15 -2.01 14.48 4.21
C VAL A 15 -1.26 15.74 3.79
N LEU A 16 0.07 15.62 3.69
CA LEU A 16 0.95 16.71 3.29
C LEU A 16 0.95 16.91 1.78
N ALA A 17 0.90 15.80 1.03
CA ALA A 17 0.82 15.83 -0.43
C ALA A 17 0.23 14.52 -0.97
N MET A 18 -0.50 14.64 -2.08
CA MET A 18 -1.01 13.50 -2.84
C MET A 18 -0.86 13.80 -4.32
N ALA A 19 -0.21 12.89 -5.04
CA ALA A 19 0.01 13.00 -6.48
C ALA A 19 -0.35 11.69 -7.17
N MET A 20 -0.90 11.80 -8.38
CA MET A 20 -1.23 10.64 -9.19
C MET A 20 -0.98 10.90 -10.67
N ARG A 21 -0.65 9.85 -11.41
CA ARG A 21 -0.49 9.83 -12.85
C ARG A 21 -1.27 8.65 -13.42
N PRO A 22 -1.90 8.76 -14.60
CA PRO A 22 -2.17 10.00 -15.33
C PRO A 22 -3.10 10.96 -14.55
N THR A 23 -3.09 12.23 -14.95
CA THR A 23 -3.95 13.30 -14.40
C THR A 23 -4.64 14.06 -15.53
N PHE A 24 -5.46 15.05 -15.21
CA PHE A 24 -6.20 15.89 -16.15
C PHE A 24 -6.04 17.38 -15.83
N ASN A 25 -6.32 18.26 -16.78
CA ASN A 25 -6.43 19.70 -16.53
C ASN A 25 -7.83 20.02 -16.02
N PRO A 26 -8.01 20.50 -14.78
CA PRO A 26 -9.33 20.82 -14.24
C PRO A 26 -10.04 21.96 -14.98
N ASN A 27 -9.30 22.90 -15.58
CA ASN A 27 -9.86 24.00 -16.35
C ASN A 27 -10.45 23.54 -17.71
N ASP A 28 -10.18 22.30 -18.13
CA ASP A 28 -10.64 21.73 -19.40
C ASP A 28 -11.12 20.28 -19.23
N TYR A 29 -11.79 20.00 -18.10
CA TYR A 29 -12.15 18.65 -17.68
C TYR A 29 -13.02 17.89 -18.68
N GLY A 30 -13.80 18.60 -19.51
CA GLY A 30 -14.70 18.01 -20.50
C GLY A 30 -13.98 17.28 -21.64
N ARG A 31 -12.69 17.58 -21.86
CA ARG A 31 -11.85 16.89 -22.86
C ARG A 31 -11.25 15.58 -22.36
N TYR A 32 -11.39 15.27 -21.07
CA TYR A 32 -10.83 14.07 -20.46
C TYR A 32 -11.94 13.06 -20.10
N PRO A 33 -11.68 11.74 -20.25
CA PRO A 33 -12.62 10.72 -19.84
C PRO A 33 -12.91 10.78 -18.34
N SER A 34 -14.14 10.43 -17.94
CA SER A 34 -14.57 10.41 -16.53
C SER A 34 -13.67 9.55 -15.64
N SER A 35 -13.07 8.49 -16.19
CA SER A 35 -12.15 7.60 -15.48
C SER A 35 -10.85 8.29 -15.04
N LEU A 36 -10.41 9.36 -15.71
CA LEU A 36 -9.21 10.12 -15.33
C LEU A 36 -9.49 11.21 -14.30
N ARG A 37 -10.76 11.50 -14.02
CA ARG A 37 -11.18 12.54 -13.07
C ARG A 37 -11.36 12.02 -11.64
N ARG A 38 -11.22 10.72 -11.43
CA ARG A 38 -11.27 10.12 -10.08
C ARG A 38 -9.93 10.25 -9.37
N ASN A 39 -9.98 10.32 -8.05
CA ASN A 39 -8.81 10.15 -7.22
C ASN A 39 -8.49 8.66 -7.08
N ILE A 40 -7.57 8.15 -7.92
CA ILE A 40 -7.18 6.73 -7.89
C ILE A 40 -6.46 6.33 -6.60
N ALA A 41 -5.93 7.27 -5.82
CA ALA A 41 -5.29 6.98 -4.53
C ALA A 41 -6.31 6.61 -3.45
N VAL A 42 -7.56 7.01 -3.62
CA VAL A 42 -8.64 6.80 -2.62
C VAL A 42 -9.67 5.78 -3.13
N CYS A 43 -9.98 5.81 -4.42
CA CYS A 43 -11.10 5.02 -4.97
C CYS A 43 -10.71 3.63 -5.47
N ASP A 44 -9.46 3.42 -5.90
CA ASP A 44 -9.05 2.15 -6.50
C ASP A 44 -8.46 1.25 -5.39
N MET A 45 -8.79 -0.05 -5.43
CA MET A 45 -8.20 -1.07 -4.56
C MET A 45 -6.99 -1.71 -5.25
N LEU A 46 -5.94 -1.98 -4.47
CA LEU A 46 -4.72 -2.64 -4.92
C LEU A 46 -4.34 -3.75 -3.94
N GLU A 47 -3.85 -4.87 -4.46
CA GLU A 47 -3.27 -5.91 -3.61
C GLU A 47 -1.95 -5.41 -3.03
N PRO A 48 -1.80 -5.33 -1.69
CA PRO A 48 -0.60 -4.74 -1.08
C PRO A 48 0.63 -5.66 -1.20
N GLY A 49 0.43 -6.96 -1.47
CA GLY A 49 1.50 -7.95 -1.53
C GLY A 49 2.40 -7.90 -0.30
N SER A 50 3.71 -7.96 -0.49
CA SER A 50 4.68 -7.96 0.61
C SER A 50 4.67 -6.68 1.48
N THR A 51 4.10 -5.55 1.02
CA THR A 51 4.01 -4.34 1.86
C THR A 51 3.09 -4.54 3.07
N PHE A 52 2.16 -5.51 3.01
CA PHE A 52 1.27 -5.85 4.11
C PHE A 52 1.96 -6.62 5.25
N LYS A 53 3.16 -7.17 5.02
CA LYS A 53 3.88 -7.99 6.02
C LYS A 53 4.13 -7.27 7.34
N VAL A 54 4.13 -5.93 7.34
CA VAL A 54 4.23 -5.11 8.56
C VAL A 54 3.17 -5.51 9.60
N VAL A 55 1.94 -5.84 9.16
CA VAL A 55 0.85 -6.24 10.07
C VAL A 55 1.16 -7.57 10.74
N THR A 56 1.50 -8.60 9.97
CA THR A 56 1.84 -9.93 10.50
C THR A 56 3.10 -9.87 11.38
N SER A 57 4.11 -9.09 10.98
CA SER A 57 5.32 -8.90 11.77
C SER A 57 5.05 -8.18 13.09
N ALA A 58 4.20 -7.14 13.09
CA ALA A 58 3.80 -6.44 14.31
C ALA A 58 3.02 -7.36 15.26
N ALA A 59 2.08 -8.15 14.75
CA ALA A 59 1.34 -9.14 15.55
C ALA A 59 2.28 -10.17 16.19
N ALA A 60 3.25 -10.69 15.45
CA ALA A 60 4.20 -11.67 15.98
C ALA A 60 5.10 -11.09 17.10
N LEU A 61 5.50 -9.83 16.97
CA LEU A 61 6.27 -9.13 18.00
C LEU A 61 5.41 -8.81 19.24
N GLU A 62 4.16 -8.35 19.04
CA GLU A 62 3.23 -8.04 20.12
C GLU A 62 2.88 -9.28 20.96
N GLU A 63 2.63 -10.42 20.30
CA GLU A 63 2.35 -11.70 20.97
C GLU A 63 3.62 -12.33 21.59
N GLY A 64 4.79 -11.73 21.42
CA GLY A 64 6.05 -12.20 21.99
C GLY A 64 6.55 -13.54 21.42
N VAL A 65 5.96 -14.02 20.32
CA VAL A 65 6.35 -15.29 19.69
C VAL A 65 7.68 -15.19 18.93
N VAL A 66 8.13 -13.97 18.63
CA VAL A 66 9.41 -13.68 17.96
C VAL A 66 10.07 -12.42 18.54
N THR A 67 11.37 -12.27 18.28
CA THR A 67 12.17 -11.07 18.57
C THR A 67 12.85 -10.57 17.29
N PRO A 68 13.36 -9.33 17.21
CA PRO A 68 14.11 -8.85 16.05
C PRO A 68 15.35 -9.70 15.70
N THR A 69 15.84 -10.50 16.65
CA THR A 69 17.00 -11.38 16.48
C THR A 69 16.63 -12.85 16.33
N THR A 70 15.33 -13.19 16.31
CA THR A 70 14.88 -14.56 16.07
C THR A 70 15.22 -14.97 14.64
N GLY A 71 16.06 -16.01 14.51
CA GLY A 71 16.38 -16.61 13.21
C GLY A 71 15.34 -17.65 12.79
N PHE A 72 15.13 -17.79 11.49
CA PHE A 72 14.29 -18.83 10.90
C PHE A 72 15.11 -19.63 9.89
N TYR A 73 14.87 -20.93 9.82
CA TYR A 73 15.34 -21.74 8.70
C TYR A 73 14.37 -21.54 7.53
N ASP A 74 14.88 -20.98 6.43
CA ASP A 74 14.11 -20.76 5.21
C ASP A 74 14.64 -21.66 4.08
N ALA A 75 13.85 -22.66 3.71
CA ALA A 75 14.14 -23.56 2.59
C ALA A 75 13.79 -22.94 1.22
N GLY A 76 13.33 -21.69 1.18
CA GLY A 76 12.87 -20.96 0.00
C GLY A 76 11.44 -21.31 -0.42
N HIS A 77 10.79 -22.26 0.26
CA HIS A 77 9.39 -22.63 0.07
C HIS A 77 8.86 -23.39 1.29
N ILE A 78 7.53 -23.40 1.44
CA ILE A 78 6.82 -24.21 2.42
C ILE A 78 5.45 -24.56 1.84
N LYS A 79 4.97 -25.78 2.04
CA LYS A 79 3.60 -26.17 1.70
C LYS A 79 2.69 -25.75 2.86
N VAL A 80 1.71 -24.89 2.59
CA VAL A 80 0.75 -24.40 3.58
C VAL A 80 -0.62 -24.95 3.19
N GLU A 81 -1.25 -25.72 4.09
CA GLU A 81 -2.48 -26.49 3.83
C GLU A 81 -2.32 -27.63 2.80
N ASP A 82 -3.41 -28.40 2.57
CA ASP A 82 -3.50 -29.47 1.56
C ASP A 82 -3.59 -28.96 0.10
N ARG A 83 -3.26 -27.69 -0.15
CA ARG A 83 -3.19 -27.11 -1.49
C ARG A 83 -1.75 -26.93 -1.96
#